data_AF-N1RI94-F1
#
_entry.id   AF-N1RI94-F1
#
_cell.length_a   1.000
_cell.length_b   1.000
_cell.length_c   1.000
_cell.angle_alpha   90.00
_cell.angle_beta   90.00
_cell.angle_gamma   90.00
#
_symmetry.space_group_name_H-M   'P 1'
#
loop_
_entity.id
_entity.type
_entity.pdbx_description
1 polymer ?
#
loop_
_entity_poly.entity_id
_entity_poly.type
_entity_poly.pdbx_seq_one_letter_code
_entity_poly.pdbx_strand_id
1 'polypeptide(L)'
;MLIVQDLKTRSRTWLSTRDGKNLSVRPGVVVMKFGEQLRSSVIQEYQWYYIDYDGLKNELKGPTGPLKAGKGPEWTEDDETRFVERLESELDKVHTKQKVKAMEISRRIAVSEREVKDVVNRLNERGLGENGPSEEEFMLLEEDLSDIIADVHDLAKFVQLNYTGFYKIIKKHDKTTGWHLKPVFDSRLKAKPFYKENYDAAVIKLSKLYDLVRTRGNPVKGDSAAGGGQANFIRQTTKYWVHPDNVTELKLIILKHLPVLVFNANKDFDPEDSAITSIYYDNPDTWDLYEGRLKKTEGAEAIRLRWYGGMKTETIFVERKTHREDWTGEKSVKARFAMKEKNVNAYMKGELLPAAIFEKARKEGKKSEKAIAEDERLASDWAAGDCSAMPPICIYTCMEDVF
;
A
#
# COMPACT_ATOMS: atom_id res chain seq x y z
N MET A 1 -11.13 -19.32 -3.61
CA MET A 1 -9.74 -19.37 -4.08
C MET A 1 -9.12 -20.64 -3.56
N LEU A 2 -8.56 -21.44 -4.45
CA LEU A 2 -7.79 -22.63 -4.16
C LEU A 2 -6.35 -22.36 -4.59
N ILE A 3 -5.39 -22.71 -3.74
CA ILE A 3 -3.98 -22.71 -4.13
C ILE A 3 -3.72 -24.04 -4.78
N VAL A 4 -3.15 -23.97 -5.97
CA VAL A 4 -2.79 -25.11 -6.78
C VAL A 4 -1.28 -25.13 -6.84
N GLN A 5 -0.68 -26.17 -6.26
CA GLN A 5 0.76 -26.38 -6.32
C GLN A 5 1.06 -27.48 -7.34
N ASP A 6 1.83 -27.13 -8.36
CA ASP A 6 2.38 -28.09 -9.30
C ASP A 6 3.64 -28.70 -8.71
N LEU A 7 3.64 -30.02 -8.51
CA LEU A 7 4.76 -30.74 -7.90
C LEU A 7 5.98 -30.86 -8.83
N LYS A 8 5.81 -30.75 -10.14
CA LYS A 8 6.92 -30.77 -11.11
C LYS A 8 7.64 -29.44 -11.20
N THR A 9 6.89 -28.34 -11.22
CA THR A 9 7.45 -26.99 -11.41
C THR A 9 7.66 -26.23 -10.10
N ARG A 10 7.19 -26.77 -8.96
CA ARG A 10 7.09 -26.11 -7.66
C ARG A 10 6.36 -24.75 -7.70
N SER A 11 5.63 -24.47 -8.77
CA SER A 11 4.91 -23.22 -8.95
C SER A 11 3.58 -23.25 -8.18
N ARG A 12 3.21 -22.11 -7.60
CA ARG A 12 1.93 -21.91 -6.90
C ARG A 12 1.05 -21.00 -7.74
N THR A 13 -0.14 -21.48 -8.10
CA THR A 13 -1.13 -20.72 -8.85
C THR A 13 -2.44 -20.61 -8.07
N TRP A 14 -3.11 -19.47 -8.21
CA TRP A 14 -4.37 -19.17 -7.52
C TRP A 14 -5.54 -19.41 -8.48
N LEU A 15 -6.43 -20.36 -8.14
CA LEU A 15 -7.65 -20.59 -8.90
C LEU A 15 -8.86 -19.98 -8.20
N SER A 16 -9.62 -19.18 -8.94
CA SER A 16 -10.92 -18.66 -8.51
C SER A 16 -11.96 -19.78 -8.56
N THR A 17 -12.70 -19.96 -7.47
CA THR A 17 -13.79 -20.94 -7.36
C THR A 17 -15.15 -20.31 -7.68
N ARG A 18 -15.20 -19.28 -8.54
CA ARG A 18 -16.43 -18.51 -8.79
C ARG A 18 -17.52 -19.33 -9.49
N ASP A 19 -17.18 -20.37 -10.25
CA ASP A 19 -18.14 -20.99 -11.19
C ASP A 19 -18.72 -22.36 -10.80
N GLY A 20 -18.51 -22.85 -9.59
CA GLY A 20 -19.20 -24.07 -9.12
C GLY A 20 -18.92 -25.37 -9.90
N LYS A 21 -18.07 -25.33 -10.95
CA LYS A 21 -17.62 -26.53 -11.67
C LYS A 21 -16.66 -27.33 -10.79
N ASN A 22 -16.86 -28.65 -10.72
CA ASN A 22 -15.93 -29.57 -10.09
C ASN A 22 -14.53 -29.36 -10.71
N LEU A 23 -13.59 -28.92 -9.88
CA LEU A 23 -12.21 -28.66 -10.28
C LEU A 23 -11.55 -30.01 -10.61
N SER A 24 -11.52 -30.40 -11.89
CA SER A 24 -10.72 -31.53 -12.34
C SER A 24 -9.28 -31.06 -12.48
N VAL A 25 -8.41 -31.54 -11.60
CA VAL A 25 -7.01 -31.13 -11.56
C VAL A 25 -6.15 -32.27 -12.09
N ARG A 26 -5.20 -31.93 -12.98
CA ARG A 26 -4.30 -32.90 -13.62
C ARG A 26 -3.50 -33.69 -12.58
N PRO A 27 -3.19 -34.98 -12.80
CA PRO A 27 -2.30 -35.74 -11.93
C PRO A 27 -0.95 -35.03 -11.73
N GLY A 28 -0.49 -34.93 -10.49
CA GLY A 28 0.75 -34.19 -10.12
C GLY A 28 0.53 -32.77 -9.57
N VAL A 29 -0.73 -32.38 -9.35
CA VAL A 29 -1.09 -31.05 -8.87
C VAL A 29 -1.92 -31.16 -7.58
N VAL A 30 -1.49 -30.47 -6.52
CA VAL A 30 -2.15 -30.49 -5.20
C VAL A 30 -3.03 -29.26 -5.04
N VAL A 31 -4.33 -29.47 -4.83
CA VAL A 31 -5.27 -28.43 -4.42
C VAL A 31 -5.20 -28.30 -2.90
N MET A 32 -4.49 -27.28 -2.42
CA MET A 32 -4.41 -27.05 -0.98
C MET A 32 -5.76 -26.58 -0.44
N LYS A 33 -6.31 -27.37 0.48
CA LYS A 33 -7.45 -26.96 1.29
C LYS A 33 -6.95 -25.93 2.30
N PHE A 34 -7.77 -24.91 2.61
CA PHE A 34 -7.33 -23.83 3.51
C PHE A 34 -6.82 -24.33 4.87
N GLY A 35 -7.38 -25.40 5.43
CA GLY A 35 -6.87 -25.99 6.68
C GLY A 35 -5.43 -26.51 6.58
N GLU A 36 -5.01 -27.02 5.42
CA GLU A 36 -3.61 -27.43 5.18
C GLU A 36 -2.71 -26.21 4.99
N GLN A 37 -3.19 -25.21 4.25
CA GLN A 37 -2.49 -23.93 4.09
C GLN A 37 -2.24 -23.28 5.45
N LEU A 38 -3.26 -23.20 6.30
CA LEU A 38 -3.17 -22.64 7.65
C LEU A 38 -2.09 -23.37 8.45
N ARG A 39 -2.16 -24.72 8.54
CA ARG A 39 -1.14 -25.51 9.25
C ARG A 39 0.28 -25.31 8.74
N SER A 40 0.47 -25.21 7.42
CA SER A 40 1.81 -25.02 6.83
C SER A 40 2.36 -23.60 6.97
N SER A 41 1.51 -22.61 7.22
CA SER A 41 1.88 -21.19 7.28
C SER A 41 1.84 -20.61 8.70
N VAL A 42 1.49 -21.44 9.68
CA VAL A 42 1.44 -21.08 11.11
C VAL A 42 2.85 -20.80 11.60
N ILE A 43 3.00 -19.65 12.24
CA ILE A 43 4.18 -19.28 13.01
C ILE A 43 4.11 -20.04 14.34
N GLN A 44 5.17 -20.81 14.65
CA GLN A 44 5.19 -21.72 15.80
C GLN A 44 4.90 -20.99 17.13
N GLU A 45 5.41 -19.78 17.30
CA GLU A 45 5.17 -18.96 18.48
C GLU A 45 3.67 -18.62 18.69
N TYR A 46 2.92 -18.48 17.61
CA TYR A 46 1.49 -18.08 17.65
C TYR A 46 0.54 -19.26 17.49
N GLN A 47 1.05 -20.49 17.44
CA GLN A 47 0.29 -21.70 17.07
C GLN A 47 -1.06 -21.82 17.79
N TRP A 48 -1.10 -21.56 19.10
CA TRP A 48 -2.30 -21.69 19.93
C TRP A 48 -3.31 -20.54 19.79
N TYR A 49 -2.89 -19.43 19.20
CA TYR A 49 -3.70 -18.23 19.05
C TYR A 49 -4.35 -18.12 17.66
N TYR A 50 -3.99 -19.00 16.72
CA TYR A 50 -4.68 -19.10 15.44
C TYR A 50 -6.11 -19.64 15.62
N ILE A 51 -6.98 -19.28 14.67
CA ILE A 51 -8.33 -19.81 14.54
C ILE A 51 -8.32 -21.34 14.47
N ASP A 52 -9.13 -21.97 15.32
CA ASP A 52 -9.44 -23.41 15.29
C ASP A 52 -10.37 -23.74 14.12
N TYR A 53 -9.86 -23.59 12.90
CA TYR A 53 -10.62 -23.76 11.67
C TYR A 53 -11.15 -25.20 11.52
N ASP A 54 -10.38 -26.19 11.96
CA ASP A 54 -10.79 -27.59 11.86
C ASP A 54 -11.83 -27.95 12.93
N GLY A 55 -11.72 -27.43 14.16
CA GLY A 55 -12.75 -27.57 15.18
C GLY A 55 -14.08 -26.96 14.75
N LEU A 56 -14.07 -25.70 14.30
CA LEU A 56 -15.27 -25.02 13.76
C LEU A 56 -15.85 -25.78 12.56
N LYS A 57 -15.00 -26.31 11.68
CA LYS A 57 -15.45 -27.11 10.53
C LYS A 57 -16.08 -28.45 10.94
N ASN A 58 -15.59 -29.07 12.01
CA ASN A 58 -16.15 -30.32 12.51
C ASN A 58 -17.49 -30.10 13.19
N GLU A 59 -17.66 -28.97 13.88
CA GLU A 59 -18.94 -28.56 14.47
C GLU A 59 -20.03 -28.38 13.41
N LEU A 60 -19.70 -27.78 12.26
CA LEU A 60 -20.62 -27.68 11.11
C LEU A 60 -21.08 -29.03 10.53
N LYS A 61 -20.41 -30.15 10.86
CA LYS A 61 -20.76 -31.49 10.37
C LYS A 61 -21.66 -32.29 11.31
N GLY A 62 -21.88 -31.82 12.54
CA GLY A 62 -22.73 -32.50 13.53
C GLY A 62 -23.97 -31.69 13.91
N PRO A 63 -24.90 -31.39 12.97
CA PRO A 63 -26.17 -30.76 13.34
C PRO A 63 -26.97 -31.70 14.26
N THR A 64 -27.69 -31.13 15.22
CA THR A 64 -28.44 -31.89 16.23
C THR A 64 -29.94 -31.96 15.96
N GLY A 65 -30.40 -31.33 14.87
CA GLY A 65 -31.81 -31.26 14.52
C GLY A 65 -32.43 -32.56 13.99
N PRO A 66 -33.74 -32.54 13.73
CA PRO A 66 -34.47 -33.71 13.24
C PRO A 66 -33.90 -34.17 11.88
N LEU A 67 -33.88 -35.50 11.70
CA LEU A 67 -33.47 -36.12 10.44
C LEU A 67 -34.48 -35.79 9.34
N LYS A 68 -34.03 -35.12 8.27
CA LYS A 68 -34.83 -34.94 7.06
C LYS A 68 -34.68 -36.16 6.15
N ALA A 69 -35.77 -36.69 5.62
CA ALA A 69 -35.72 -37.83 4.70
C ALA A 69 -34.80 -37.54 3.49
N GLY A 70 -33.70 -38.28 3.37
CA GLY A 70 -32.71 -38.12 2.29
C GLY A 70 -31.66 -37.02 2.48
N LYS A 71 -31.68 -36.28 3.59
CA LYS A 71 -30.62 -35.33 3.98
C LYS A 71 -30.18 -35.61 5.42
N GLY A 72 -28.98 -35.16 5.80
CA GLY A 72 -28.53 -35.27 7.20
C GLY A 72 -29.45 -34.51 8.18
N PRO A 73 -29.14 -34.54 9.48
CA PRO A 73 -29.79 -33.71 10.50
C PRO A 73 -29.86 -32.23 10.08
N GLU A 74 -30.96 -31.55 10.41
CA GLU A 74 -31.12 -30.11 10.13
C GLU A 74 -30.35 -29.25 11.14
N TRP A 75 -29.88 -28.08 10.69
CA TRP A 75 -29.24 -27.08 11.54
C TRP A 75 -30.30 -26.34 12.36
N THR A 76 -30.14 -26.32 13.68
CA THR A 76 -31.11 -25.74 14.63
C THR A 76 -30.66 -24.39 15.17
N GLU A 77 -31.56 -23.67 15.85
CA GLU A 77 -31.22 -22.42 16.56
C GLU A 77 -30.21 -22.66 17.70
N ASP A 78 -30.27 -23.81 18.37
CA ASP A 78 -29.30 -24.21 19.39
C ASP A 78 -27.91 -24.47 18.78
N ASP A 79 -27.86 -25.09 17.58
CA ASP A 79 -26.61 -25.28 16.83
C ASP A 79 -26.02 -23.93 16.38
N GLU A 80 -26.86 -23.00 15.93
CA GLU A 80 -26.44 -21.64 15.55
C GLU A 80 -25.85 -20.89 16.74
N THR A 81 -26.54 -20.90 17.88
CA THR A 81 -26.09 -20.24 19.12
C THR A 81 -24.74 -20.79 19.55
N ARG A 82 -24.59 -22.12 19.60
CA ARG A 82 -23.34 -22.78 19.97
C ARG A 82 -22.19 -22.44 19.02
N PHE A 83 -22.46 -22.44 17.70
CA PHE A 83 -21.46 -22.10 16.70
C PHE A 83 -21.03 -20.63 16.77
N VAL A 84 -21.97 -19.72 16.97
CA VAL A 84 -21.70 -18.28 17.11
C VAL A 84 -20.89 -18.00 18.37
N GLU A 85 -21.24 -18.60 19.52
CA GLU A 85 -20.47 -18.46 20.77
C GLU A 85 -19.02 -18.94 20.60
N ARG A 86 -18.81 -20.08 19.93
CA ARG A 86 -17.46 -20.57 19.67
C ARG A 86 -16.69 -19.67 18.69
N LEU A 87 -17.36 -19.17 17.66
CA LEU A 87 -16.76 -18.24 16.69
C LEU A 87 -16.37 -16.91 17.36
N GLU A 88 -17.18 -16.42 18.30
CA GLU A 88 -16.88 -15.24 19.11
C GLU A 88 -15.69 -15.46 20.05
N SER A 89 -15.63 -16.61 20.72
CA SER A 89 -14.48 -16.98 21.56
C SER A 89 -13.17 -17.04 20.75
N GLU A 90 -13.22 -17.62 19.56
CA GLU A 90 -12.08 -17.64 18.64
C GLU A 90 -11.69 -16.23 18.16
N LEU A 91 -12.66 -15.36 17.91
CA LEU A 91 -12.42 -13.97 17.53
C LEU A 91 -11.73 -13.20 18.67
N ASP A 92 -12.18 -13.37 19.90
CA ASP A 92 -11.61 -12.72 21.08
C ASP A 92 -10.19 -13.21 21.39
N LYS A 93 -9.93 -14.51 21.20
CA LYS A 93 -8.59 -15.08 21.28
C LYS A 93 -7.62 -14.42 20.30
N VAL A 94 -7.99 -14.35 19.02
CA VAL A 94 -7.18 -13.75 17.95
C VAL A 94 -6.96 -12.26 18.22
N HIS A 95 -8.03 -11.52 18.55
CA HIS A 95 -7.97 -10.09 18.83
C HIS A 95 -7.08 -9.78 20.04
N THR A 96 -7.17 -10.58 21.11
CA THR A 96 -6.34 -10.39 22.30
C THR A 96 -4.86 -10.59 21.99
N LYS A 97 -4.49 -11.65 21.27
CA LYS A 97 -3.09 -11.89 20.89
C LYS A 97 -2.55 -10.78 19.99
N GLN A 98 -3.34 -10.34 19.01
CA GLN A 98 -2.98 -9.26 18.10
C GLN A 98 -2.72 -7.95 18.90
N LYS A 99 -3.62 -7.58 19.81
CA LYS A 99 -3.46 -6.39 20.66
C LYS A 99 -2.20 -6.46 21.54
N VAL A 100 -1.95 -7.60 22.19
CA VAL A 100 -0.77 -7.79 23.05
C VAL A 100 0.52 -7.64 22.24
N LYS A 101 0.63 -8.30 21.09
CA LYS A 101 1.83 -8.23 20.25
C LYS A 101 2.00 -6.85 19.61
N ALA A 102 0.92 -6.17 19.23
CA ALA A 102 0.98 -4.79 18.72
C ALA A 102 1.51 -3.81 19.78
N MET A 103 1.09 -3.96 21.04
CA MET A 103 1.61 -3.15 22.16
C MET A 103 3.09 -3.45 22.46
N GLU A 104 3.49 -4.72 22.39
CA GLU A 104 4.89 -5.14 22.55
C GLU A 104 5.78 -4.51 21.47
N ILE A 105 5.39 -4.62 20.20
CA ILE A 105 6.09 -3.99 19.06
C ILE A 105 6.18 -2.48 19.26
N SER A 106 5.08 -1.83 19.61
CA SER A 106 5.05 -0.38 19.83
C SER A 106 6.01 0.04 20.94
N ARG A 107 6.11 -0.75 22.02
CA ARG A 107 7.06 -0.52 23.11
C ARG A 107 8.50 -0.72 22.63
N ARG A 108 8.80 -1.79 21.89
CA ARG A 108 10.14 -2.05 21.33
C ARG A 108 10.59 -0.90 20.43
N ILE A 109 9.72 -0.44 19.52
CA ILE A 109 9.99 0.74 18.67
C ILE A 109 10.33 1.97 19.51
N ALA A 110 9.56 2.25 20.57
CA ALA A 110 9.79 3.43 21.40
C ALA A 110 11.10 3.36 22.21
N VAL A 111 11.54 2.16 22.57
CA VAL A 111 12.84 1.94 23.25
C VAL A 111 13.97 2.13 22.25
N SER A 112 13.95 1.43 21.12
CA SER A 112 14.96 1.56 20.07
C SER A 112 15.04 2.98 19.51
N GLU A 113 13.92 3.71 19.43
CA GLU A 113 13.93 5.12 19.03
C GLU A 113 14.77 5.99 19.98
N ARG A 114 14.71 5.74 21.29
CA ARG A 114 15.51 6.47 22.29
C ARG A 114 16.98 6.10 22.17
N GLU A 115 17.28 4.80 22.09
CA GLU A 115 18.65 4.30 22.00
C GLU A 115 19.36 4.82 20.73
N VAL A 116 18.68 4.78 19.59
CA VAL A 116 19.19 5.33 18.33
C VAL A 116 19.44 6.84 18.46
N LYS A 117 18.50 7.59 19.06
CA LYS A 117 18.67 9.03 19.28
C LYS A 117 19.86 9.32 20.19
N ASP A 118 20.03 8.57 21.26
CA ASP A 118 21.13 8.74 22.21
C ASP A 118 22.49 8.44 21.54
N VAL A 119 22.58 7.37 20.76
CA VAL A 119 23.78 7.04 19.97
C VAL A 119 24.11 8.14 18.94
N VAL A 120 23.11 8.63 18.22
CA VAL A 120 23.30 9.67 17.20
C VAL A 120 23.65 11.02 17.81
N ASN A 121 23.06 11.38 18.96
CA ASN A 121 23.39 12.60 19.68
C ASN A 121 24.82 12.55 20.22
N ARG A 122 25.26 11.42 20.79
CA ARG A 122 26.66 11.23 21.18
C ARG A 122 27.63 11.37 20.02
N LEU A 123 27.22 10.98 18.81
CA LEU A 123 28.03 11.18 17.60
C LEU A 123 28.11 12.66 17.19
N ASN A 124 26.99 13.39 17.28
CA ASN A 124 26.88 14.79 16.85
C ASN A 124 27.46 15.80 17.86
N GLU A 125 27.32 15.53 19.15
CA GLU A 125 27.77 16.40 20.26
C GLU A 125 29.22 16.14 20.68
N ARG A 126 29.89 15.19 20.02
CA ARG A 126 31.27 14.80 20.29
C ARG A 126 32.22 16.00 20.18
N GLY A 127 32.95 16.29 21.26
CA GLY A 127 34.10 17.21 21.21
C GLY A 127 35.27 16.63 20.42
N LEU A 128 36.14 17.48 19.85
CA LEU A 128 37.36 17.05 19.14
C LEU A 128 38.28 16.25 20.09
N GLY A 129 38.11 14.92 20.16
CA GLY A 129 38.96 14.02 20.96
C GLY A 129 38.24 12.98 21.84
N GLU A 130 36.92 13.07 22.04
CA GLU A 130 36.18 12.01 22.76
C GLU A 130 36.04 10.76 21.87
N ASN A 131 35.80 9.55 22.41
CA ASN A 131 35.51 8.39 21.54
C ASN A 131 34.02 8.44 21.15
N GLY A 132 33.74 8.42 19.84
CA GLY A 132 32.36 8.30 19.35
C GLY A 132 31.77 6.91 19.61
N PRO A 133 30.47 6.73 19.39
CA PRO A 133 29.83 5.40 19.46
C PRO A 133 30.56 4.39 18.56
N SER A 134 30.71 3.16 19.05
CA SER A 134 31.44 2.11 18.33
C SER A 134 30.62 1.57 17.16
N GLU A 135 31.30 0.98 16.17
CA GLU A 135 30.63 0.30 15.06
C GLU A 135 29.77 -0.87 15.55
N GLU A 136 30.18 -1.52 16.64
CA GLU A 136 29.43 -2.57 17.32
C GLU A 136 28.10 -2.09 17.89
N GLU A 137 28.03 -0.88 18.45
CA GLU A 137 26.76 -0.30 18.94
C GLU A 137 25.76 -0.11 17.79
N PHE A 138 26.21 0.35 16.61
CA PHE A 138 25.33 0.48 15.44
C PHE A 138 24.89 -0.87 14.89
N MET A 139 25.78 -1.88 14.87
CA MET A 139 25.42 -3.24 14.42
C MET A 139 24.35 -3.87 15.32
N LEU A 140 24.47 -3.72 16.65
CA LEU A 140 23.47 -4.22 17.60
C LEU A 140 22.12 -3.52 17.40
N LEU A 141 22.11 -2.20 17.23
CA LEU A 141 20.87 -1.47 16.93
C LEU A 141 20.24 -1.88 15.59
N GLU A 142 21.05 -2.18 14.58
CA GLU A 142 20.56 -2.67 13.29
C GLU A 142 19.92 -4.07 13.41
N GLU A 143 20.52 -4.95 14.21
CA GLU A 143 19.98 -6.28 14.53
C GLU A 143 18.65 -6.16 15.29
N ASP A 144 18.61 -5.33 16.35
CA ASP A 144 17.39 -5.08 17.13
C ASP A 144 16.25 -4.53 16.26
N LEU A 145 16.54 -3.57 15.38
CA LEU A 145 15.55 -3.04 14.43
C LEU A 145 15.11 -4.11 13.43
N SER A 146 16.03 -4.96 12.96
CA SER A 146 15.71 -6.08 12.06
C SER A 146 14.76 -7.09 12.70
N ASP A 147 14.93 -7.37 14.00
CA ASP A 147 14.05 -8.23 14.76
C ASP A 147 12.67 -7.60 14.97
N ILE A 148 12.60 -6.30 15.20
CA ILE A 148 11.30 -5.60 15.29
C ILE A 148 10.59 -5.64 13.93
N ILE A 149 11.33 -5.48 12.82
CA ILE A 149 10.78 -5.60 11.45
C ILE A 149 10.21 -7.00 11.22
N ALA A 150 10.91 -8.05 11.68
CA ALA A 150 10.43 -9.43 11.60
C ALA A 150 9.14 -9.64 12.44
N ASP A 151 9.08 -9.08 13.65
CA ASP A 151 7.88 -9.12 14.50
C ASP A 151 6.67 -8.44 13.83
N VAL A 152 6.87 -7.29 13.17
CA VAL A 152 5.81 -6.59 12.42
C VAL A 152 5.33 -7.44 11.25
N HIS A 153 6.24 -8.05 10.52
CA HIS A 153 5.92 -8.98 9.43
C HIS A 153 5.07 -10.15 9.93
N ASP A 154 5.50 -10.78 11.02
CA ASP A 154 4.88 -11.97 11.59
C ASP A 154 3.48 -11.65 12.15
N LEU A 155 3.30 -10.49 12.78
CA LEU A 155 2.00 -10.01 13.22
C LEU A 155 1.06 -9.73 12.03
N ALA A 156 1.55 -9.07 10.98
CA ALA A 156 0.75 -8.79 9.79
C ALA A 156 0.27 -10.10 9.12
N LYS A 157 1.15 -11.09 9.02
CA LYS A 157 0.82 -12.43 8.50
C LYS A 157 -0.18 -13.17 9.40
N PHE A 158 -0.02 -13.09 10.72
CA PHE A 158 -0.96 -13.65 11.69
C PHE A 158 -2.37 -13.06 11.50
N VAL A 159 -2.48 -11.74 11.42
CA VAL A 159 -3.76 -11.02 11.21
C VAL A 159 -4.41 -11.44 9.89
N GLN A 160 -3.64 -11.49 8.81
CA GLN A 160 -4.12 -11.82 7.47
C GLN A 160 -4.63 -13.28 7.37
N LEU A 161 -3.87 -14.23 7.91
CA LEU A 161 -4.27 -15.66 7.92
C LEU A 161 -5.55 -15.88 8.73
N ASN A 162 -5.66 -15.26 9.91
CA ASN A 162 -6.85 -15.39 10.75
C ASN A 162 -8.08 -14.72 10.12
N TYR A 163 -7.94 -13.51 9.59
CA TYR A 163 -9.02 -12.83 8.87
C TYR A 163 -9.56 -13.69 7.71
N THR A 164 -8.65 -14.26 6.92
CA THR A 164 -9.00 -15.20 5.85
C THR A 164 -9.71 -16.45 6.39
N GLY A 165 -9.28 -16.95 7.56
CA GLY A 165 -9.89 -18.08 8.25
C GLY A 165 -11.33 -17.82 8.65
N PHE A 166 -11.60 -16.71 9.33
CA PHE A 166 -12.96 -16.28 9.68
C PHE A 166 -13.83 -16.16 8.44
N TYR A 167 -13.37 -15.46 7.41
CA TYR A 167 -14.14 -15.29 6.18
C TYR A 167 -14.46 -16.64 5.50
N LYS A 168 -13.50 -17.56 5.47
CA LYS A 168 -13.69 -18.89 4.86
C LYS A 168 -14.59 -19.80 5.68
N ILE A 169 -14.58 -19.73 7.01
CA ILE A 169 -15.45 -20.57 7.84
C ILE A 169 -16.89 -20.05 7.80
N ILE A 170 -17.10 -18.74 7.85
CA ILE A 170 -18.43 -18.12 7.68
C ILE A 170 -19.02 -18.44 6.32
N LYS A 171 -18.22 -18.31 5.24
CA LYS A 171 -18.66 -18.70 3.90
C LYS A 171 -19.02 -20.18 3.80
N LYS A 172 -18.37 -21.04 4.59
CA LYS A 172 -18.68 -22.47 4.64
C LYS A 172 -19.96 -22.72 5.42
N HIS A 173 -20.13 -22.06 6.57
CA HIS A 173 -21.35 -22.08 7.35
C HIS A 173 -22.55 -21.75 6.46
N ASP A 174 -22.57 -20.58 5.82
CA ASP A 174 -23.70 -20.11 5.01
C ASP A 174 -24.05 -21.06 3.85
N LYS A 175 -23.05 -21.75 3.30
CA LYS A 175 -23.25 -22.74 2.23
C LYS A 175 -23.77 -24.09 2.72
N THR A 176 -23.49 -24.45 3.96
CA THR A 176 -23.76 -25.79 4.52
C THR A 176 -25.08 -25.80 5.27
N THR A 177 -25.34 -24.77 6.07
CA THR A 177 -26.55 -24.63 6.88
C THR A 177 -27.68 -23.94 6.12
N GLY A 178 -27.34 -23.05 5.18
CA GLY A 178 -28.30 -22.19 4.49
C GLY A 178 -28.70 -20.94 5.29
N TRP A 179 -28.21 -20.81 6.53
CA TRP A 179 -28.41 -19.64 7.38
C TRP A 179 -27.38 -18.56 7.03
N HIS A 180 -27.76 -17.28 7.11
CA HIS A 180 -26.91 -16.17 6.66
C HIS A 180 -26.19 -15.48 7.83
N LEU A 181 -24.97 -15.93 8.15
CA LEU A 181 -24.18 -15.36 9.25
C LEU A 181 -23.30 -14.19 8.79
N LYS A 182 -22.98 -14.12 7.50
CA LYS A 182 -22.03 -13.13 6.96
C LYS A 182 -22.35 -11.66 7.29
N PRO A 183 -23.57 -11.13 7.10
CA PRO A 183 -23.84 -9.71 7.37
C PRO A 183 -23.66 -9.33 8.86
N VAL A 184 -24.05 -10.23 9.75
CA VAL A 184 -23.94 -10.03 11.20
C VAL A 184 -22.46 -10.03 11.61
N PHE A 185 -21.69 -11.00 11.10
CA PHE A 185 -20.29 -11.12 11.46
C PHE A 185 -19.40 -10.06 10.79
N ASP A 186 -19.73 -9.58 9.59
CA ASP A 186 -19.04 -8.45 8.96
C ASP A 186 -19.14 -7.18 9.84
N SER A 187 -20.29 -6.94 10.48
CA SER A 187 -20.44 -5.86 11.46
C SER A 187 -19.59 -6.07 12.70
N ARG A 188 -19.49 -7.30 13.22
CA ARG A 188 -18.64 -7.63 14.38
C ARG A 188 -17.14 -7.52 14.07
N LEU A 189 -16.70 -7.98 12.90
CA LEU A 189 -15.34 -7.79 12.40
C LEU A 189 -15.01 -6.30 12.27
N LYS A 190 -15.96 -5.47 11.81
CA LYS A 190 -15.77 -4.01 11.77
C LYS A 190 -15.70 -3.38 13.17
N ALA A 191 -16.45 -3.90 14.14
CA ALA A 191 -16.45 -3.41 15.52
C ALA A 191 -15.15 -3.74 16.28
N LYS A 192 -14.52 -4.89 15.97
CA LYS A 192 -13.20 -5.28 16.48
C LYS A 192 -12.18 -5.38 15.33
N PRO A 193 -11.70 -4.24 14.79
CA PRO A 193 -10.95 -4.23 13.55
C PRO A 193 -9.47 -4.60 13.76
N PHE A 194 -9.20 -5.85 14.17
CA PHE A 194 -7.82 -6.37 14.26
C PHE A 194 -7.09 -6.37 12.90
N TYR A 195 -7.82 -6.28 11.80
CA TYR A 195 -7.30 -6.23 10.42
C TYR A 195 -7.13 -4.81 9.86
N LYS A 196 -7.57 -3.76 10.57
CA LYS A 196 -7.41 -2.36 10.12
C LYS A 196 -6.31 -1.60 10.86
N GLU A 197 -5.51 -2.26 11.68
CA GLU A 197 -4.38 -1.57 12.26
C GLU A 197 -3.40 -1.15 11.16
N ASN A 198 -3.26 0.16 10.99
CA ASN A 198 -2.30 0.76 10.07
C ASN A 198 -0.91 0.61 10.66
N TYR A 199 -0.22 -0.47 10.26
CA TYR A 199 1.21 -0.63 10.52
C TYR A 199 2.05 0.43 9.77
N ASP A 200 1.47 1.17 8.82
CA ASP A 200 2.19 2.19 8.03
C ASP A 200 2.95 3.21 8.89
N ALA A 201 2.33 3.69 9.99
CA ALA A 201 3.01 4.61 10.90
C ALA A 201 4.23 3.97 11.59
N ALA A 202 4.12 2.69 11.97
CA ALA A 202 5.24 1.93 12.53
C ALA A 202 6.33 1.65 11.49
N VAL A 203 5.94 1.30 10.26
CA VAL A 203 6.84 1.08 9.13
C VAL A 203 7.66 2.33 8.81
N ILE A 204 7.02 3.51 8.78
CA ILE A 204 7.69 4.77 8.53
C ILE A 204 8.68 5.13 9.66
N LYS A 205 8.28 4.93 10.92
CA LYS A 205 9.17 5.15 12.07
C LYS A 205 10.37 4.20 12.01
N LEU A 206 10.14 2.92 11.80
CA LEU A 206 11.19 1.91 11.66
C LEU A 206 12.12 2.24 10.49
N SER A 207 11.57 2.67 9.35
CA SER A 207 12.37 3.04 8.20
C SER A 207 13.30 4.22 8.48
N LYS A 208 12.82 5.26 9.18
CA LYS A 208 13.67 6.39 9.62
C LYS A 208 14.78 5.96 10.57
N LEU A 209 14.45 5.09 11.54
CA LEU A 209 15.43 4.58 12.50
C LEU A 209 16.48 3.71 11.82
N TYR A 210 16.05 2.81 10.94
CA TYR A 210 16.93 1.92 10.19
C TYR A 210 17.87 2.72 9.28
N ASP A 211 17.36 3.75 8.59
CA ASP A 211 18.19 4.66 7.79
C ASP A 211 19.25 5.38 8.64
N LEU A 212 18.84 5.87 9.81
CA LEU A 212 19.71 6.63 10.68
C LEU A 212 20.85 5.77 11.25
N VAL A 213 20.57 4.53 11.63
CA VAL A 213 21.57 3.55 12.08
C VAL A 213 22.51 3.18 10.93
N ARG A 214 21.95 2.80 9.77
CA ARG A 214 22.70 2.41 8.57
C ARG A 214 23.63 3.51 8.07
N THR A 215 23.19 4.76 8.14
CA THR A 215 23.95 5.93 7.69
C THR A 215 24.78 6.58 8.81
N ARG A 216 24.80 5.99 10.01
CA ARG A 216 25.55 6.49 11.19
C ARG A 216 25.25 7.96 11.46
N GLY A 217 23.97 8.34 11.49
CA GLY A 217 23.58 9.72 11.73
C GLY A 217 23.70 10.67 10.53
N ASN A 218 24.17 10.18 9.37
CA ASN A 218 24.29 10.96 8.14
C ASN A 218 23.26 10.49 7.10
N PRO A 219 21.96 10.71 7.33
CA PRO A 219 20.91 10.23 6.43
C PRO A 219 21.23 10.65 5.00
N VAL A 220 20.96 9.76 4.04
CA VAL A 220 21.17 10.04 2.63
C VAL A 220 20.32 11.26 2.30
N LYS A 221 20.95 12.44 2.22
CA LYS A 221 20.27 13.65 1.73
C LYS A 221 19.91 13.33 0.30
N GLY A 222 18.62 13.08 0.07
CA GLY A 222 18.10 12.69 -1.23
C GLY A 222 18.79 13.50 -2.32
N ASP A 223 19.38 12.79 -3.27
CA ASP A 223 20.10 13.41 -4.35
C ASP A 223 19.14 14.40 -5.02
N SER A 224 19.41 15.70 -4.91
CA SER A 224 18.70 16.73 -5.67
C SER A 224 18.83 16.49 -7.19
N ALA A 225 19.70 15.54 -7.58
CA ALA A 225 19.88 15.00 -8.92
C ALA A 225 18.75 14.10 -9.44
N ALA A 226 17.75 13.70 -8.64
CA ALA A 226 16.52 13.09 -9.19
C ALA A 226 15.77 14.06 -10.13
N GLY A 227 16.06 15.37 -10.04
CA GLY A 227 15.53 16.43 -10.90
C GLY A 227 16.54 17.20 -11.75
N GLY A 228 17.84 17.19 -11.48
CA GLY A 228 18.80 17.92 -12.32
C GLY A 228 20.27 17.61 -12.04
N GLY A 229 21.02 17.22 -13.09
CA GLY A 229 22.48 17.37 -13.12
C GLY A 229 23.34 16.14 -13.41
N GLN A 230 22.82 14.92 -13.48
CA GLN A 230 23.64 13.77 -13.93
C GLN A 230 23.47 13.54 -15.44
N ALA A 231 24.57 13.73 -16.17
CA ALA A 231 24.60 13.91 -17.62
C ALA A 231 24.34 12.64 -18.46
N ASN A 232 24.27 11.43 -17.88
CA ASN A 232 23.84 10.23 -18.61
C ASN A 232 23.53 9.06 -17.67
N PHE A 233 22.27 8.94 -17.26
CA PHE A 233 21.75 7.68 -16.72
C PHE A 233 20.55 7.20 -17.54
N ILE A 234 20.50 5.90 -17.79
CA ILE A 234 19.38 5.24 -18.44
C ILE A 234 18.35 4.96 -17.35
N ARG A 235 17.26 5.72 -17.35
CA ARG A 235 16.11 5.47 -16.46
C ARG A 235 15.35 4.27 -17.02
N GLN A 236 15.36 3.16 -16.30
CA GLN A 236 14.48 2.02 -16.56
C GLN A 236 13.31 2.05 -15.57
N THR A 237 12.09 1.83 -16.05
CA THR A 237 10.89 1.79 -15.20
C THR A 237 10.12 0.53 -15.48
N THR A 238 10.05 -0.35 -14.48
CA THR A 238 9.29 -1.60 -14.53
C THR A 238 8.13 -1.53 -13.54
N LYS A 239 6.96 -2.08 -13.92
CA LYS A 239 5.77 -2.11 -13.07
C LYS A 239 5.39 -3.56 -12.78
N TYR A 240 5.06 -3.85 -11.53
CA TYR A 240 4.65 -5.18 -11.08
C TYR A 240 3.27 -5.13 -10.43
N TRP A 241 2.49 -6.18 -10.63
CA TRP A 241 1.26 -6.38 -9.86
C TRP A 241 1.60 -7.08 -8.56
N VAL A 242 1.20 -6.47 -7.45
CA VAL A 242 1.38 -7.03 -6.11
C VAL A 242 0.00 -7.37 -5.56
N HIS A 243 -0.17 -8.61 -5.10
CA HIS A 243 -1.41 -9.00 -4.44
C HIS A 243 -1.54 -8.24 -3.11
N PRO A 244 -2.74 -7.74 -2.73
CA PRO A 244 -2.93 -6.98 -1.48
C PRO A 244 -2.33 -7.64 -0.24
N ASP A 245 -2.42 -8.97 -0.17
CA ASP A 245 -1.85 -9.79 0.91
C ASP A 245 -0.34 -9.65 1.09
N ASN A 246 0.40 -9.28 0.04
CA ASN A 246 1.86 -9.21 0.06
C ASN A 246 2.38 -7.77 0.18
N VAL A 247 1.49 -6.77 0.29
CA VAL A 247 1.90 -5.34 0.28
C VAL A 247 2.77 -5.03 1.50
N THR A 248 2.34 -5.43 2.69
CA THR A 248 3.10 -5.18 3.93
C THR A 248 4.44 -5.91 3.93
N GLU A 249 4.46 -7.18 3.54
CA GLU A 249 5.70 -7.96 3.41
C GLU A 249 6.69 -7.29 2.44
N LEU A 250 6.21 -6.85 1.28
CA LEU A 250 7.04 -6.15 0.29
C LEU A 250 7.61 -4.84 0.85
N LYS A 251 6.79 -4.03 1.53
CA LYS A 251 7.26 -2.79 2.19
C LYS A 251 8.38 -3.09 3.21
N LEU A 252 8.21 -4.13 4.02
CA LEU A 252 9.17 -4.55 5.05
C LEU A 252 10.49 -5.09 4.46
N ILE A 253 10.45 -5.69 3.27
CA ILE A 253 11.66 -6.12 2.57
C ILE A 253 12.40 -4.91 1.97
N ILE A 254 11.67 -4.01 1.31
CA ILE A 254 12.28 -2.84 0.65
C ILE A 254 12.89 -1.90 1.69
N LEU A 255 12.24 -1.69 2.84
CA LEU A 255 12.70 -0.74 3.85
C LEU A 255 14.09 -1.03 4.42
N LYS A 256 14.54 -2.29 4.36
CA LYS A 256 15.90 -2.71 4.78
C LYS A 256 16.98 -2.19 3.83
N HIS A 257 16.62 -1.85 2.60
CA HIS A 257 17.54 -1.42 1.56
C HIS A 257 17.37 0.06 1.22
N LEU A 258 16.13 0.54 1.20
CA LEU A 258 15.75 1.88 0.77
C LEU A 258 14.78 2.48 1.78
N PRO A 259 15.07 3.67 2.34
CA PRO A 259 14.20 4.27 3.33
C PRO A 259 12.94 4.89 2.71
N VAL A 260 11.81 4.80 3.41
CA VAL A 260 10.58 5.47 3.00
C VAL A 260 10.80 6.98 3.00
N LEU A 261 10.62 7.60 1.85
CA LEU A 261 10.69 9.04 1.65
C LEU A 261 9.49 9.72 2.31
N VAL A 262 9.75 10.49 3.36
CA VAL A 262 8.75 11.33 4.02
C VAL A 262 8.90 12.77 3.56
N PHE A 263 7.90 13.29 2.83
CA PHE A 263 7.93 14.64 2.26
C PHE A 263 7.99 15.77 3.31
N ASN A 264 7.40 15.56 4.49
CA ASN A 264 7.44 16.53 5.58
C ASN A 264 7.90 15.85 6.88
N ALA A 265 9.18 16.03 7.24
CA ALA A 265 9.75 15.43 8.44
C ALA A 265 9.28 16.08 9.76
N ASN A 266 8.67 17.27 9.71
CA ASN A 266 8.29 18.06 10.89
C ASN A 266 6.89 17.75 11.42
N LYS A 267 6.14 16.89 10.74
CA LYS A 267 4.78 16.48 11.11
C LYS A 267 4.77 14.97 11.32
N ASP A 268 3.97 14.51 12.28
CA ASP A 268 3.62 13.10 12.37
C ASP A 268 2.92 12.63 11.10
N PHE A 269 3.17 11.39 10.71
CA PHE A 269 2.58 10.82 9.51
C PHE A 269 1.07 10.71 9.63
N ASP A 270 0.37 11.29 8.66
CA ASP A 270 -1.06 11.10 8.45
C ASP A 270 -1.26 10.22 7.20
N PRO A 271 -2.14 9.22 7.21
CA PRO A 271 -2.49 8.47 6.00
C PRO A 271 -2.84 9.37 4.82
N GLU A 272 -3.47 10.53 5.04
CA GLU A 272 -3.75 11.48 3.94
C GLU A 272 -2.48 11.95 3.23
N ASP A 273 -1.32 12.00 3.90
CA ASP A 273 -0.07 12.51 3.35
C ASP A 273 0.51 11.62 2.22
N SER A 274 0.17 10.32 2.18
CA SER A 274 0.56 9.41 1.08
C SER A 274 -0.46 9.36 -0.05
N ALA A 275 -1.61 10.01 0.09
CA ALA A 275 -2.64 10.02 -0.94
C ALA A 275 -2.20 10.84 -2.16
N ILE A 276 -2.39 10.28 -3.35
CA ILE A 276 -2.18 10.96 -4.62
C ILE A 276 -3.42 10.78 -5.46
N THR A 277 -3.99 11.91 -5.88
CA THR A 277 -5.11 11.92 -6.79
C THR A 277 -4.73 12.62 -8.08
N SER A 278 -5.13 12.02 -9.19
CA SER A 278 -4.91 12.54 -10.54
C SER A 278 -6.23 12.50 -11.30
N ILE A 279 -6.63 13.64 -11.87
CA ILE A 279 -7.79 13.78 -12.75
C ILE A 279 -7.26 13.83 -14.18
N TYR A 280 -7.63 12.85 -15.00
CA TYR A 280 -7.28 12.80 -16.41
C TYR A 280 -8.35 13.50 -17.25
N TYR A 281 -7.89 14.18 -18.29
CA TYR A 281 -8.73 14.88 -19.25
C TYR A 281 -8.58 14.23 -20.63
N ASP A 282 -9.66 14.26 -21.39
CA ASP A 282 -9.73 13.84 -22.79
C ASP A 282 -10.97 14.47 -23.43
N ASN A 283 -11.05 14.44 -24.75
CA ASN A 283 -12.26 14.81 -25.47
C ASN A 283 -13.21 13.59 -25.59
N PRO A 284 -14.42 13.61 -25.02
CA PRO A 284 -15.38 12.50 -25.12
C PRO A 284 -15.83 12.16 -26.54
N ASP A 285 -15.69 13.09 -27.48
CA ASP A 285 -16.14 12.90 -28.87
C ASP A 285 -15.09 12.12 -29.69
N THR A 286 -13.80 12.29 -29.40
CA THR A 286 -12.71 11.72 -30.21
C THR A 286 -11.85 10.70 -29.45
N TRP A 287 -11.70 10.83 -28.14
CA TRP A 287 -10.82 10.00 -27.30
C TRP A 287 -9.35 9.97 -27.76
N ASP A 288 -8.89 11.06 -28.39
CA ASP A 288 -7.56 11.13 -29.02
C ASP A 288 -6.42 10.85 -28.03
N LEU A 289 -6.52 11.36 -26.80
CA LEU A 289 -5.47 11.16 -25.79
C LEU A 289 -5.46 9.70 -25.32
N TYR A 290 -6.63 9.12 -25.03
CA TYR A 290 -6.75 7.72 -24.65
C TYR A 290 -6.24 6.78 -25.75
N GLU A 291 -6.73 6.95 -26.98
CA GLU A 291 -6.35 6.07 -28.09
C GLU A 291 -4.86 6.20 -28.44
N GLY A 292 -4.33 7.42 -28.48
CA GLY A 292 -2.91 7.66 -28.73
C GLY A 292 -2.03 7.00 -27.68
N ARG A 293 -2.40 7.08 -26.40
CA ARG A 293 -1.66 6.44 -25.30
C ARG A 293 -1.80 4.92 -25.29
N LEU A 294 -2.95 4.39 -25.70
CA LEU A 294 -3.18 2.94 -25.82
C LEU A 294 -2.37 2.34 -26.96
N LYS A 295 -2.39 3.00 -28.13
CA LYS A 295 -1.65 2.60 -29.33
C LYS A 295 -0.16 2.95 -29.27
N LYS A 296 0.25 3.75 -28.29
CA LYS A 296 1.61 4.28 -28.12
C LYS A 296 2.08 5.08 -29.33
N THR A 297 1.21 5.88 -29.93
CA THR A 297 1.61 6.70 -31.09
C THR A 297 2.70 7.70 -30.71
N GLU A 298 3.61 7.98 -31.64
CA GLU A 298 4.64 9.00 -31.47
C GLU A 298 3.99 10.37 -31.15
N GLY A 299 4.48 11.03 -30.10
CA GLY A 299 3.91 12.29 -29.62
C GLY A 299 2.63 12.16 -28.80
N ALA A 300 2.13 10.95 -28.50
CA ALA A 300 0.89 10.77 -27.73
C ALA A 300 0.95 11.42 -26.35
N GLU A 301 0.02 12.33 -26.08
CA GLU A 301 -0.03 13.08 -24.84
C GLU A 301 -0.96 12.43 -23.80
N ALA A 302 -0.62 12.59 -22.54
CA ALA A 302 -1.49 12.30 -21.41
C ALA A 302 -1.50 13.51 -20.48
N ILE A 303 -2.68 14.06 -20.29
CA ILE A 303 -2.93 15.28 -19.54
C ILE A 303 -3.64 14.93 -18.24
N ARG A 304 -3.13 15.50 -17.14
CA ARG A 304 -3.76 15.33 -15.83
C ARG A 304 -3.50 16.47 -14.87
N LEU A 305 -4.47 16.71 -13.99
CA LEU A 305 -4.29 17.54 -12.80
C LEU A 305 -4.03 16.63 -11.61
N ARG A 306 -2.94 16.88 -10.89
CA ARG A 306 -2.51 16.06 -9.76
C ARG A 306 -2.35 16.90 -8.50
N TRP A 307 -2.80 16.38 -7.37
CA TRP A 307 -2.40 16.89 -6.06
C TRP A 307 -1.92 15.74 -5.18
N TYR A 308 -1.17 16.13 -4.14
CA TYR A 308 -0.62 15.24 -3.12
C TYR A 308 -1.27 15.61 -1.79
N GLY A 309 -1.64 14.63 -0.98
CA GLY A 309 -2.34 14.85 0.28
C GLY A 309 -3.87 14.77 0.18
N GLY A 310 -4.53 15.09 1.29
CA GLY A 310 -5.98 15.23 1.39
C GLY A 310 -6.54 16.47 0.71
N MET A 311 -7.83 16.75 0.93
CA MET A 311 -8.57 17.85 0.29
C MET A 311 -8.17 19.26 0.76
N LYS A 312 -7.31 19.36 1.78
CA LYS A 312 -6.77 20.64 2.27
C LYS A 312 -5.66 21.20 1.37
N THR A 313 -5.19 20.43 0.38
CA THR A 313 -4.11 20.83 -0.51
C THR A 313 -4.57 21.92 -1.48
N GLU A 314 -3.95 23.09 -1.40
CA GLU A 314 -4.24 24.21 -2.30
C GLU A 314 -3.42 24.20 -3.60
N THR A 315 -2.34 23.42 -3.65
CA THR A 315 -1.41 23.42 -4.78
C THR A 315 -1.71 22.25 -5.70
N ILE A 316 -2.11 22.55 -6.93
CA ILE A 316 -2.41 21.58 -7.98
C ILE A 316 -1.29 21.61 -9.01
N PHE A 317 -0.82 20.44 -9.43
CA PHE A 317 0.15 20.27 -10.50
C PHE A 317 -0.57 19.93 -11.79
N VAL A 318 -0.41 20.77 -12.80
CA VAL A 318 -0.85 20.51 -14.17
C VAL A 318 0.26 19.73 -14.85
N GLU A 319 0.05 18.45 -15.14
CA GLU A 319 1.08 17.54 -15.67
C GLU A 319 0.76 17.06 -17.09
N ARG A 320 1.75 17.16 -17.99
CA ARG A 320 1.70 16.61 -19.36
C ARG A 320 2.77 15.55 -19.50
N LYS A 321 2.39 14.39 -20.03
CA LYS A 321 3.34 13.36 -20.46
C LYS A 321 3.23 13.15 -21.96
N THR A 322 4.30 13.43 -22.68
CA THR A 322 4.38 13.21 -24.13
C THR A 322 5.16 11.92 -24.37
N HIS A 323 4.56 10.97 -25.09
CA HIS A 323 5.23 9.75 -25.50
C HIS A 323 6.22 10.02 -26.63
N ARG A 324 7.39 9.39 -26.53
CA ARG A 324 8.36 9.25 -27.61
C ARG A 324 8.62 7.75 -27.79
N GLU A 325 8.58 7.30 -29.03
CA GLU A 325 8.84 5.94 -29.46
C GLU A 325 10.34 5.63 -29.43
N ASP A 326 10.68 4.38 -29.13
CA ASP A 326 12.07 3.97 -28.89
C ASP A 326 12.97 4.15 -30.12
N TRP A 327 12.42 4.07 -31.34
CA TRP A 327 13.15 4.25 -32.59
C TRP A 327 13.61 5.69 -32.83
N THR A 328 12.96 6.69 -32.21
CA THR A 328 13.36 8.10 -32.31
C THR A 328 14.65 8.39 -31.54
N GLY A 329 15.01 7.54 -30.58
CA GLY A 329 16.09 7.79 -29.63
C GLY A 329 15.77 8.86 -28.58
N GLU A 330 14.62 9.53 -28.67
CA GLU A 330 14.16 10.52 -27.70
C GLU A 330 13.43 9.85 -26.53
N LYS A 331 13.64 10.36 -25.31
CA LYS A 331 12.93 9.86 -24.12
C LYS A 331 11.57 10.54 -24.00
N SER A 332 10.56 9.79 -23.60
CA SER A 332 9.25 10.35 -23.23
C SER A 332 9.41 11.44 -22.16
N VAL A 333 8.85 12.62 -22.41
CA VAL A 333 9.04 13.81 -21.57
C VAL A 333 7.87 13.99 -20.61
N LYS A 334 8.16 14.35 -19.36
CA LYS A 334 7.16 14.78 -18.37
C LYS A 334 7.38 16.26 -18.06
N ALA A 335 6.42 17.11 -18.43
CA ALA A 335 6.41 18.52 -18.07
C ALA A 335 5.31 18.79 -17.05
N ARG A 336 5.54 19.71 -16.12
CA ARG A 336 4.51 20.13 -15.16
C ARG A 336 4.76 21.55 -14.67
N PHE A 337 3.70 22.25 -14.33
CA PHE A 337 3.76 23.49 -13.55
C PHE A 337 2.77 23.42 -12.39
N ALA A 338 2.99 24.26 -11.37
CA ALA A 338 2.14 24.31 -10.18
C ALA A 338 1.22 25.53 -10.22
N MET A 339 -0.01 25.38 -9.77
CA MET A 339 -0.98 26.46 -9.64
C MET A 339 -1.84 26.30 -8.39
N LYS A 340 -2.52 27.37 -7.99
CA LYS A 340 -3.46 27.33 -6.86
C LYS A 340 -4.81 26.80 -7.31
N GLU A 341 -5.44 25.96 -6.48
CA GLU A 341 -6.73 25.31 -6.74
C GLU A 341 -7.81 26.31 -7.20
N LYS A 342 -7.95 27.43 -6.48
CA LYS A 342 -8.89 28.51 -6.83
C LYS A 342 -8.75 29.08 -8.25
N ASN A 343 -7.58 28.95 -8.86
CA ASN A 343 -7.29 29.44 -10.20
C ASN A 343 -7.50 28.37 -11.29
N VAL A 344 -7.66 27.10 -10.92
CA VAL A 344 -7.75 25.97 -11.86
C VAL A 344 -8.96 26.13 -12.78
N ASN A 345 -10.15 26.35 -12.23
CA ASN A 345 -11.37 26.44 -13.03
C ASN A 345 -11.32 27.62 -14.03
N ALA A 346 -10.85 28.79 -13.60
CA ALA A 346 -10.73 29.96 -14.47
C ALA A 346 -9.68 29.74 -15.57
N TYR A 347 -8.56 29.07 -15.25
CA TYR A 347 -7.53 28.73 -16.22
C TYR A 347 -8.00 27.70 -17.24
N MET A 348 -8.68 26.63 -16.79
CA MET A 348 -9.19 25.60 -17.70
C MET A 348 -10.22 26.18 -18.67
N LYS A 349 -11.05 27.14 -18.24
CA LYS A 349 -12.00 27.85 -19.12
C LYS A 349 -11.35 28.89 -20.06
N GLY A 350 -10.05 29.16 -19.91
CA GLY A 350 -9.36 30.23 -20.65
C GLY A 350 -9.64 31.65 -20.15
N GLU A 351 -10.36 31.83 -19.04
CA GLU A 351 -10.65 33.15 -18.44
C GLU A 351 -9.41 33.75 -17.76
N LEU A 352 -8.47 32.89 -17.33
CA LEU A 352 -7.22 33.30 -16.66
C LEU A 352 -6.01 33.06 -17.55
N LEU A 353 -5.34 34.14 -17.95
CA LEU A 353 -4.15 34.06 -18.79
C LEU A 353 -2.93 33.51 -18.03
N PRO A 354 -2.08 32.68 -18.68
CA PRO A 354 -0.84 32.16 -18.10
C PRO A 354 0.04 33.23 -17.43
N ALA A 355 0.23 34.38 -18.09
CA ALA A 355 1.04 35.47 -17.56
C ALA A 355 0.55 35.96 -16.18
N ALA A 356 -0.77 35.99 -15.96
CA ALA A 356 -1.37 36.42 -14.69
C ALA A 356 -1.15 35.39 -13.56
N ILE A 357 -1.03 34.10 -13.89
CA ILE A 357 -0.73 33.03 -12.92
C ILE A 357 0.68 33.22 -12.34
N PHE A 358 1.64 33.56 -13.19
CA PHE A 358 3.05 33.64 -12.81
C PHE A 358 3.50 35.03 -12.36
N GLU A 359 2.70 36.07 -12.52
CA GLU A 359 3.02 37.44 -12.07
C GLU A 359 3.34 37.49 -10.56
N LYS A 360 2.56 36.77 -9.75
CA LYS A 360 2.83 36.65 -8.31
C LYS A 360 4.15 35.93 -8.03
N ALA A 361 4.46 34.87 -8.76
CA ALA A 361 5.72 34.14 -8.62
C ALA A 361 6.94 35.01 -9.01
N ARG A 362 6.80 35.85 -10.05
CA ARG A 362 7.81 36.84 -10.44
C ARG A 362 8.02 37.89 -9.33
N LYS A 363 6.95 38.38 -8.72
CA LYS A 363 7.01 39.34 -7.60
C LYS A 363 7.61 38.74 -6.32
N GLU A 364 7.39 37.45 -6.06
CA GLU A 364 7.92 36.79 -4.86
C GLU A 364 9.43 36.45 -4.94
N GLY A 365 10.02 36.39 -6.13
CA GLY A 365 11.46 36.20 -6.33
C GLY A 365 12.05 34.86 -5.86
N LYS A 366 11.22 33.87 -5.47
CA LYS A 366 11.65 32.57 -4.94
C LYS A 366 12.17 31.59 -6.00
N LYS A 367 11.77 31.78 -7.26
CA LYS A 367 12.20 30.98 -8.42
C LYS A 367 13.01 31.85 -9.37
N SER A 368 13.96 31.26 -10.10
CA SER A 368 14.71 31.99 -11.13
C SER A 368 13.80 32.43 -12.27
N GLU A 369 14.11 33.57 -12.90
CA GLU A 369 13.32 34.10 -14.03
C GLU A 369 13.24 33.11 -15.18
N LYS A 370 14.32 32.36 -15.44
CA LYS A 370 14.35 31.31 -16.46
C LYS A 370 13.34 30.19 -16.19
N ALA A 371 13.26 29.73 -14.93
CA ALA A 371 12.30 28.68 -14.56
C ALA A 371 10.86 29.18 -14.62
N ILE A 372 10.61 30.44 -14.26
CA ILE A 372 9.26 31.04 -14.36
C ILE A 372 8.86 31.19 -15.84
N ALA A 373 9.78 31.63 -16.71
CA ALA A 373 9.52 31.73 -18.14
C ALA A 373 9.24 30.37 -18.79
N GLU A 374 9.92 29.30 -18.33
CA GLU A 374 9.64 27.93 -18.77
C GLU A 374 8.28 27.44 -18.31
N ASP A 375 7.93 27.64 -17.02
CA ASP A 375 6.61 27.31 -16.47
C ASP A 375 5.48 28.05 -17.22
N GLU A 376 5.70 29.33 -17.55
CA GLU A 376 4.75 30.16 -18.29
C GLU A 376 4.61 29.74 -19.76
N ARG A 377 5.71 29.37 -20.42
CA ARG A 377 5.65 28.79 -21.76
C ARG A 377 4.86 27.50 -21.75
N LEU A 378 5.12 26.61 -20.79
CA LEU A 378 4.37 25.37 -20.64
C LEU A 378 2.88 25.63 -20.43
N ALA A 379 2.50 26.57 -19.55
CA ALA A 379 1.11 26.94 -19.38
C ALA A 379 0.48 27.55 -20.64
N SER A 380 1.24 28.33 -21.40
CA SER A 380 0.75 28.90 -22.66
C SER A 380 0.54 27.83 -23.73
N ASP A 381 1.48 26.90 -23.89
CA ASP A 381 1.34 25.74 -24.79
C ASP A 381 0.10 24.91 -24.45
N TRP A 382 -0.20 24.80 -23.16
CA TRP A 382 -1.39 24.11 -22.66
C TRP A 382 -2.70 24.84 -22.98
N ALA A 383 -2.73 26.16 -22.77
CA ALA A 383 -3.92 26.95 -23.06
C ALA A 383 -4.19 27.07 -24.57
N ALA A 384 -3.13 26.99 -25.39
CA ALA A 384 -3.20 27.08 -26.85
C ALA A 384 -3.57 25.75 -27.53
N GLY A 385 -3.23 24.60 -26.95
CA GLY A 385 -3.82 23.34 -27.37
C GLY A 385 -5.30 23.30 -26.99
N ASP A 386 -6.15 22.61 -27.75
CA ASP A 386 -7.60 22.41 -27.49
C ASP A 386 -7.94 21.79 -26.11
N CYS A 387 -6.96 21.67 -25.22
CA CYS A 387 -7.03 21.22 -23.85
C CYS A 387 -7.90 22.10 -22.95
N SER A 388 -8.10 23.38 -23.28
CA SER A 388 -8.99 24.28 -22.53
C SER A 388 -10.48 23.91 -22.66
N ALA A 389 -10.85 23.15 -23.70
CA ALA A 389 -12.22 22.66 -23.89
C ALA A 389 -12.44 21.23 -23.37
N MET A 390 -11.38 20.52 -22.95
CA MET A 390 -11.50 19.12 -22.54
C MET A 390 -12.12 19.02 -21.14
N PRO A 391 -13.18 18.21 -20.95
CA PRO A 391 -13.72 17.93 -19.63
C PRO A 391 -12.85 16.92 -18.85
N PRO A 392 -12.98 16.88 -17.51
CA PRO A 392 -12.40 15.80 -16.72
C PRO A 392 -13.14 14.48 -17.00
N ILE A 393 -12.38 13.40 -17.21
CA ILE A 393 -12.93 12.10 -17.65
C ILE A 393 -12.81 11.03 -16.57
N CYS A 394 -11.65 10.94 -15.92
CA CYS A 394 -11.34 9.85 -15.01
C CYS A 394 -10.57 10.34 -13.80
N ILE A 395 -11.00 9.93 -12.62
CA ILE A 395 -10.31 10.18 -11.36
C ILE A 395 -9.55 8.91 -10.98
N TYR A 396 -8.26 9.04 -10.77
CA TYR A 396 -7.39 8.00 -10.24
C TYR A 396 -6.85 8.43 -8.88
N THR A 397 -7.16 7.68 -7.84
CA THR A 397 -6.64 7.87 -6.48
C THR A 397 -5.91 6.62 -6.02
N CYS A 398 -4.71 6.79 -5.48
CA CYS A 398 -3.97 5.73 -4.81
C CYS A 398 -3.18 6.29 -3.64
N MET A 399 -2.79 5.42 -2.71
CA MET A 399 -1.75 5.73 -1.72
C MET A 399 -0.39 5.38 -2.35
N GLU A 400 0.56 6.30 -2.28
CA GLU A 400 1.92 6.12 -2.82
C GLU A 400 2.93 6.15 -1.67
N ASP A 401 3.61 5.03 -1.48
CA ASP A 401 4.79 4.95 -0.61
C ASP A 401 6.02 4.97 -1.50
N VAL A 402 6.85 6.00 -1.34
CA VAL A 402 8.10 6.15 -2.07
C VAL A 402 9.23 5.65 -1.18
N PHE A 403 10.06 4.75 -1.72
CA PHE A 403 11.27 4.22 -1.06
C PHE A 403 12.51 4.72 -1.81
#